data_AF-A0A957ZMB7-F1
#
_entry.id   AF-A0A957ZMB7-F1
#
_cell.length_a   1.000
_cell.length_b   1.000
_cell.length_c   1.000
_cell.angle_alpha   90.00
_cell.angle_beta   90.00
_cell.angle_gamma   90.00
#
_symmetry.space_group_name_H-M   'P 1'
#
loop_
_entity.id
_entity.type
_entity.pdbx_description
1 polymer ?
#
loop_
_entity_poly.entity_id
_entity_poly.type
_entity_poly.pdbx_seq_one_letter_code
_entity_poly.pdbx_strand_id
1 'polypeptide(L)'
;MTEMTIDPPASPPIAGTGYRRAARRSLWAGVLLLVLTLLLYALTLDNGLQPEELVGGDLITHQYAQVQARPSNAPGYPLYTMGGWLWFHALRPLVGLTTTAPPNPLPILSSYSTLWALLALGLLYAILNHITRSPRHPAGNWPLAFVLSAF
;
A
#
# COMPACT_ATOMS: atom_id res chain seq x y z
N MET A 1 -44.60 -4.26 -55.88
CA MET A 1 -43.23 -4.08 -55.33
C MET A 1 -43.41 -3.75 -53.87
N THR A 2 -43.17 -4.72 -52.99
CA THR A 2 -43.31 -4.57 -51.54
C THR A 2 -41.93 -4.24 -50.98
N GLU A 3 -41.76 -3.03 -50.47
CA GLU A 3 -40.50 -2.53 -49.93
C GLU A 3 -40.27 -3.18 -48.56
N MET A 4 -39.22 -4.00 -48.45
CA MET A 4 -38.84 -4.68 -47.22
C MET A 4 -37.97 -3.72 -46.39
N THR A 5 -38.60 -3.02 -45.45
CA THR A 5 -37.89 -2.17 -44.47
C THR A 5 -37.11 -3.07 -43.52
N ILE A 6 -35.78 -3.06 -43.64
CA ILE A 6 -34.88 -3.74 -42.70
C ILE A 6 -34.66 -2.79 -41.53
N ASP A 7 -35.16 -3.15 -40.35
CA ASP A 7 -34.87 -2.42 -39.12
C ASP A 7 -33.36 -2.47 -38.80
N PRO A 8 -32.75 -1.36 -38.35
CA PRO A 8 -31.35 -1.35 -37.96
C PRO A 8 -31.13 -2.25 -36.73
N PRO A 9 -29.95 -2.91 -36.63
CA PRO A 9 -29.66 -3.79 -35.50
C PRO A 9 -29.71 -3.00 -34.20
N ALA A 10 -30.41 -3.56 -33.20
CA ALA A 10 -30.49 -3.00 -31.86
C ALA A 10 -29.08 -2.71 -31.31
N SER A 11 -28.88 -1.49 -30.80
CA SER A 11 -27.66 -1.08 -30.12
C SER A 11 -27.24 -2.12 -29.08
N PRO A 12 -25.96 -2.53 -29.03
CA PRO A 12 -25.52 -3.55 -28.10
C PRO A 12 -25.82 -3.12 -26.65
N PRO A 13 -26.20 -4.07 -25.77
CA PRO A 13 -26.58 -3.76 -24.41
C PRO A 13 -25.42 -3.07 -23.67
N ILE A 14 -25.79 -2.18 -22.75
CA ILE A 14 -24.91 -1.36 -21.89
C ILE A 14 -24.14 -2.24 -20.89
N ALA A 15 -23.44 -3.27 -21.35
CA ALA A 15 -22.64 -4.18 -20.52
C ALA A 15 -21.46 -3.45 -19.82
N GLY A 16 -21.05 -2.30 -20.34
CA GLY A 16 -19.94 -1.52 -19.81
C GLY A 16 -20.21 -0.74 -18.52
N THR A 17 -21.45 -0.37 -18.20
CA THR A 17 -21.75 0.49 -17.03
C THR A 17 -21.67 -0.28 -15.71
N GLY A 18 -22.19 -1.50 -15.66
CA GLY A 18 -22.12 -2.37 -14.47
C GLY A 18 -20.68 -2.71 -14.09
N TYR A 19 -19.87 -3.10 -15.08
CA TYR A 19 -18.44 -3.35 -14.89
C TYR A 19 -17.70 -2.12 -14.36
N ARG A 20 -17.89 -0.95 -14.99
CA ARG A 20 -17.23 0.31 -14.56
C ARG A 20 -17.59 0.69 -13.12
N ARG A 21 -18.85 0.48 -12.70
CA ARG A 21 -19.27 0.76 -11.33
C ARG A 21 -18.65 -0.22 -10.33
N ALA A 22 -18.58 -1.51 -10.67
CA ALA A 22 -17.93 -2.52 -9.84
C ALA A 22 -16.42 -2.27 -9.71
N ALA A 23 -15.75 -1.96 -10.82
CA ALA A 23 -14.32 -1.61 -10.84
C ALA A 23 -14.03 -0.35 -10.00
N ARG A 24 -14.88 0.69 -10.09
CA ARG A 24 -14.75 1.87 -9.23
C ARG A 24 -14.92 1.55 -7.75
N ARG A 25 -15.89 0.69 -7.38
CA ARG A 25 -16.07 0.27 -5.98
C ARG A 25 -14.85 -0.49 -5.46
N SER A 26 -14.31 -1.41 -6.25
CA SER A 26 -13.07 -2.13 -5.93
C SER A 26 -11.90 -1.15 -5.73
N LEU A 27 -11.72 -0.19 -6.64
CA LEU A 27 -10.68 0.83 -6.50
C LEU A 27 -10.83 1.61 -5.18
N TRP A 28 -12.01 2.14 -4.88
CA TRP A 28 -12.24 2.92 -3.67
C TRP A 28 -12.10 2.10 -2.40
N ALA A 29 -12.46 0.82 -2.41
CA ALA A 29 -12.21 -0.07 -1.28
C ALA A 29 -10.71 -0.29 -1.05
N GLY A 30 -9.93 -0.47 -2.12
CA GLY A 30 -8.47 -0.53 -2.02
C GLY A 30 -7.85 0.78 -1.50
N VAL A 31 -8.31 1.93 -1.98
CA VAL A 31 -7.87 3.24 -1.46
C VAL A 31 -8.22 3.39 0.02
N LEU A 32 -9.43 3.04 0.41
CA LEU A 32 -9.87 3.10 1.81
C LEU A 32 -8.99 2.21 2.70
N LEU A 33 -8.67 0.99 2.25
CA LEU A 33 -7.80 0.08 2.96
C LEU A 33 -6.42 0.71 3.21
N LEU A 34 -5.78 1.25 2.17
CA LEU A 34 -4.47 1.91 2.29
C LEU A 34 -4.51 3.12 3.24
N VAL A 35 -5.57 3.93 3.16
CA VAL A 35 -5.75 5.10 4.05
C VAL A 35 -5.93 4.65 5.50
N LEU A 36 -6.76 3.64 5.77
CA LEU A 36 -6.96 3.11 7.12
C LEU A 36 -5.65 2.55 7.71
N THR A 37 -4.88 1.79 6.93
CA THR A 37 -3.58 1.29 7.38
C THR A 37 -2.59 2.42 7.66
N LEU A 38 -2.54 3.46 6.82
CA LEU A 38 -1.70 4.63 7.05
C LEU A 38 -2.12 5.41 8.31
N LEU A 39 -3.43 5.53 8.56
CA LEU A 39 -3.95 6.17 9.77
C LEU A 39 -3.60 5.35 11.02
N LEU A 40 -3.74 4.02 10.96
CA LEU A 40 -3.32 3.14 12.05
C LEU A 40 -1.84 3.32 12.34
N TYR A 41 -0.98 3.30 11.32
CA TYR A 41 0.45 3.59 11.46
C TYR A 41 0.72 4.92 12.16
N ALA A 42 0.04 6.00 11.75
CA ALA A 42 0.20 7.32 12.35
C ALA A 42 -0.24 7.36 13.82
N LEU A 43 -1.28 6.61 14.19
CA LEU A 43 -1.79 6.51 15.56
C LEU A 43 -0.91 5.62 16.45
N THR A 44 -0.18 4.67 15.87
CA THR A 44 0.75 3.76 16.59
C THR A 44 2.20 4.20 16.48
N LEU A 45 2.45 5.42 16.01
CA LEU A 45 3.79 5.90 15.74
C LEU A 45 4.49 6.24 17.05
N ASP A 46 5.57 5.52 17.36
CA ASP A 46 6.42 5.85 18.50
C ASP A 46 7.23 7.12 18.18
N ASN A 47 6.67 8.24 18.62
CA ASN A 47 7.24 9.57 18.51
C ASN A 47 8.03 9.97 19.78
N GLY A 48 8.32 9.02 20.68
CA GLY A 48 8.97 9.30 21.96
C GLY A 48 8.03 9.81 23.05
N LEU A 49 6.71 9.75 22.85
CA LEU A 49 5.70 10.02 23.89
C LEU A 49 5.44 8.78 24.77
N GLN A 50 5.91 7.60 24.37
CA GLN A 50 5.88 6.36 25.15
C GLN A 50 7.32 5.87 25.33
N PRO A 51 7.93 6.04 26.52
CA PRO A 51 9.27 5.54 26.76
C PRO A 51 9.29 4.01 26.75
N GLU A 52 10.23 3.43 26.00
CA GLU A 52 10.73 2.05 26.16
C GLU A 52 9.96 0.86 25.54
N GLU A 53 8.84 1.05 24.82
CA GLU A 53 8.08 -0.10 24.29
C GLU A 53 8.76 -0.86 23.12
N LEU A 54 9.76 -0.27 22.45
CA LEU A 54 10.42 -0.87 21.28
C LEU A 54 11.93 -1.09 21.44
N VAL A 55 12.41 -1.33 22.67
CA VAL A 55 13.80 -1.73 22.91
C VAL A 55 13.96 -3.24 22.63
N GLY A 56 14.44 -3.57 21.42
CA GLY A 56 15.02 -4.90 21.12
C GLY A 56 14.30 -5.82 20.13
N GLY A 57 13.37 -5.32 19.31
CA GLY A 57 12.71 -6.14 18.27
C GLY A 57 13.48 -6.24 16.93
N ASP A 58 13.16 -7.25 16.11
CA ASP A 58 13.75 -7.55 14.80
C ASP A 58 13.81 -6.35 13.81
N LEU A 59 12.85 -5.42 13.94
CA LEU A 59 12.84 -4.14 13.23
C LEU A 59 14.13 -3.32 13.45
N ILE A 60 14.72 -3.33 14.65
CA ILE A 60 15.95 -2.60 14.96
C ILE A 60 17.13 -3.14 14.14
N THR A 61 17.18 -4.45 13.89
CA THR A 61 18.28 -5.09 13.15
C THR A 61 18.30 -4.64 11.69
N HIS A 62 17.13 -4.55 11.04
CA HIS A 62 17.00 -4.05 9.67
C HIS A 62 17.20 -2.54 9.58
N GLN A 63 16.68 -1.78 10.53
CA GLN A 63 16.89 -0.34 10.62
C GLN A 63 18.37 0.01 10.82
N TYR A 64 19.09 -0.77 11.63
CA TYR A 64 20.53 -0.63 11.84
C TYR A 64 21.31 -0.93 10.55
N ALA A 65 20.94 -1.97 9.81
CA ALA A 65 21.55 -2.29 8.53
C ALA A 65 21.34 -1.18 7.48
N GLN A 66 20.16 -0.55 7.47
CA GLN A 66 19.84 0.60 6.62
C GLN A 66 20.70 1.82 6.98
N VAL A 67 20.79 2.19 8.25
CA VAL A 67 21.58 3.36 8.67
C VAL A 67 23.07 3.19 8.35
N GLN A 68 23.60 1.97 8.49
CA GLN A 68 25.04 1.72 8.31
C GLN A 68 25.43 1.27 6.90
N ALA A 69 24.49 1.26 5.94
CA ALA A 69 24.70 0.73 4.60
C ALA A 69 25.40 -0.63 4.64
N ARG A 70 24.86 -1.57 5.44
CA ARG A 70 25.37 -2.95 5.55
C ARG A 70 24.50 -3.89 4.70
N PRO A 71 24.73 -3.98 3.37
CA PRO A 71 23.89 -4.75 2.46
C PRO A 71 23.83 -6.24 2.79
N SER A 72 24.84 -6.78 3.49
CA SER A 72 24.88 -8.17 3.94
C SER A 72 24.10 -8.45 5.24
N ASN A 73 23.76 -7.43 6.02
CA ASN A 73 23.15 -7.60 7.36
C ASN A 73 21.62 -7.71 7.34
N ALA A 74 21.01 -7.55 6.16
CA ALA A 74 19.66 -8.04 5.87
C ALA A 74 19.76 -8.95 4.62
N PRO A 75 20.20 -10.21 4.78
CA PRO A 75 20.38 -11.13 3.65
C PRO A 75 19.06 -11.28 2.88
N GLY A 76 19.02 -10.81 1.62
CA GLY A 76 17.91 -11.04 0.69
C GLY A 76 17.36 -9.81 -0.05
N TYR A 77 17.56 -8.58 0.43
CA TYR A 77 16.91 -7.40 -0.15
C TYR A 77 17.81 -6.14 -0.19
N PRO A 78 18.86 -6.11 -1.03
CA PRO A 78 19.79 -4.97 -1.11
C PRO A 78 19.10 -3.65 -1.49
N LEU A 79 18.02 -3.69 -2.28
CA LEU A 79 17.19 -2.50 -2.58
C LEU A 79 16.50 -1.95 -1.33
N TYR A 80 16.03 -2.84 -0.45
CA TYR A 80 15.39 -2.43 0.80
C TYR A 80 16.42 -1.81 1.75
N THR A 81 17.62 -2.38 1.85
CA THR A 81 18.69 -1.85 2.71
C THR A 81 19.24 -0.53 2.19
N MET A 82 19.67 -0.47 0.92
CA MET A 82 20.28 0.73 0.35
C MET A 82 19.26 1.84 0.08
N GLY A 83 18.02 1.49 -0.27
CA GLY A 83 16.94 2.45 -0.37
C GLY A 83 16.57 3.04 1.00
N GLY A 84 16.56 2.24 2.06
CA GLY A 84 16.36 2.73 3.42
C GLY A 84 17.49 3.65 3.89
N TRP A 85 18.74 3.35 3.53
CA TRP A 85 19.88 4.25 3.75
C TRP A 85 19.66 5.62 3.09
N LEU A 86 19.34 5.62 1.79
CA LEU A 86 19.10 6.85 1.03
C LEU A 86 17.91 7.63 1.60
N TRP A 87 16.81 6.94 1.90
CA TRP A 87 15.61 7.52 2.50
C TRP A 87 15.92 8.22 3.82
N PHE A 88 16.63 7.55 4.72
CA PHE A 88 17.01 8.09 6.01
C PHE A 88 17.92 9.31 5.88
N HIS A 89 18.97 9.21 5.08
CA HIS A 89 19.94 10.29 4.91
C HIS A 89 19.37 11.49 4.13
N ALA A 90 18.37 11.29 3.29
CA ALA A 90 17.65 12.37 2.61
C ALA A 90 16.66 13.09 3.54
N LEU A 91 15.87 12.35 4.33
CA LEU A 91 14.81 12.93 5.15
C LEU A 91 15.29 13.47 6.50
N ARG A 92 16.27 12.84 7.15
CA ARG A 92 16.78 13.28 8.44
C ARG A 92 17.22 14.76 8.49
N PRO A 93 18.00 15.29 7.52
CA PRO A 93 18.36 16.70 7.55
C PRO A 93 17.13 17.61 7.37
N LEU A 94 16.16 17.23 6.55
CA LEU A 94 14.93 17.99 6.33
C LEU A 94 14.08 18.08 7.61
N VAL A 95 13.91 16.96 8.31
CA VAL A 95 13.24 16.95 9.63
C VAL A 95 14.04 17.77 10.65
N GLY A 96 15.37 17.76 10.56
CA GLY A 96 16.24 18.61 11.39
C GLY A 96 16.00 20.11 11.21
N LEU A 97 15.40 20.56 10.10
CA LEU A 97 15.03 21.97 9.92
C LEU A 97 13.82 22.39 10.77
N THR A 98 13.02 21.45 11.27
CA THR A 98 11.78 21.73 12.00
C THR A 98 11.91 21.54 13.51
N THR A 99 13.08 21.16 14.02
CA THR A 99 13.30 20.89 15.45
C THR A 99 14.70 21.36 15.88
N THR A 100 14.82 21.78 17.13
CA THR A 100 16.11 22.16 17.74
C THR A 100 16.85 20.95 18.33
N ALA A 101 16.19 19.80 18.46
CA ALA A 101 16.79 18.56 18.94
C ALA A 101 17.12 17.62 17.77
N PRO A 102 18.11 16.72 17.90
CA PRO A 102 18.38 15.70 16.88
C PRO A 102 17.11 14.90 16.56
N PRO A 103 16.70 14.79 15.28
CA PRO A 103 15.51 14.04 14.90
C PRO A 103 15.57 12.58 15.37
N ASN A 104 14.48 12.11 15.99
CA ASN A 104 14.33 10.70 16.32
C ASN A 104 14.39 9.86 15.03
N PRO A 105 15.34 8.90 14.91
CA PRO A 105 15.49 8.12 13.69
C PRO A 105 14.35 7.10 13.46
N LEU A 106 13.66 6.67 14.53
CA LEU A 106 12.66 5.60 14.46
C LEU A 106 11.50 5.92 13.52
N PRO A 107 10.81 7.08 13.62
CA PRO A 107 9.78 7.47 12.65
C PRO A 107 10.25 7.48 11.20
N ILE A 108 11.46 7.96 10.95
CA ILE A 108 12.00 8.12 9.59
C ILE A 108 12.27 6.75 8.98
N LEU A 109 12.94 5.86 9.71
CA LEU A 109 13.23 4.51 9.24
C LEU A 109 11.96 3.66 9.14
N SER A 110 11.07 3.77 10.11
CA SER A 110 9.77 3.11 10.11
C SER A 110 8.90 3.54 8.91
N SER A 111 8.95 4.81 8.51
CA SER A 111 8.19 5.31 7.35
C SER A 111 8.58 4.63 6.03
N TYR A 112 9.85 4.22 5.90
CA TYR A 112 10.30 3.47 4.73
C TYR A 112 9.74 2.05 4.72
N SER A 113 9.72 1.37 5.87
CA SER A 113 9.04 0.07 6.02
C SER A 113 7.54 0.20 5.72
N THR A 114 6.89 1.27 6.21
CA THR A 114 5.47 1.54 5.96
C THR A 114 5.18 1.75 4.48
N LEU A 115 6.05 2.44 3.74
CA LEU A 115 5.92 2.56 2.28
C LEU A 115 5.87 1.18 1.62
N TRP A 116 6.82 0.30 1.94
CA TRP A 116 6.84 -1.06 1.39
C TRP A 116 5.64 -1.90 1.83
N ALA A 117 5.19 -1.74 3.08
CA ALA A 117 3.98 -2.39 3.58
C ALA A 117 2.73 -1.95 2.80
N LEU A 118 2.56 -0.65 2.53
CA LEU A 118 1.44 -0.11 1.75
C LEU A 118 1.48 -0.61 0.29
N LEU A 119 2.66 -0.67 -0.32
CA LEU A 119 2.82 -1.22 -1.67
C LEU A 119 2.48 -2.71 -1.72
N ALA A 120 2.98 -3.49 -0.76
CA ALA A 120 2.69 -4.91 -0.64
C ALA A 120 1.20 -5.17 -0.40
N LEU A 121 0.56 -4.37 0.46
CA LEU A 121 -0.87 -4.43 0.75
C LEU A 121 -1.72 -4.11 -0.47
N GLY A 122 -1.38 -3.04 -1.21
CA GLY A 122 -2.04 -2.70 -2.46
C GLY A 122 -1.89 -3.79 -3.52
N LEU A 123 -0.71 -4.40 -3.60
CA LEU A 123 -0.45 -5.53 -4.49
C LEU A 123 -1.25 -6.78 -4.09
N LEU A 124 -1.28 -7.14 -2.80
CA LEU A 124 -2.07 -8.24 -2.28
C LEU A 124 -3.56 -8.04 -2.61
N TYR A 125 -4.10 -6.86 -2.33
CA TYR A 125 -5.47 -6.50 -2.67
C TYR A 125 -5.75 -6.65 -4.18
N ALA A 126 -4.82 -6.20 -5.04
CA ALA A 126 -4.94 -6.33 -6.48
C ALA A 126 -4.91 -7.80 -6.94
N ILE A 127 -4.03 -8.62 -6.38
CA ILE A 127 -3.94 -10.06 -6.66
C ILE A 127 -5.25 -10.74 -6.25
N LEU A 128 -5.75 -10.47 -5.05
CA LEU A 128 -7.00 -11.05 -4.55
C LEU A 128 -8.18 -10.68 -5.46
N ASN A 129 -8.30 -9.43 -5.89
CA ASN A 129 -9.32 -9.05 -6.86
C ASN A 129 -9.12 -9.71 -8.22
N HIS A 130 -7.89 -9.93 -8.67
CA HIS A 130 -7.60 -10.60 -9.93
C HIS A 130 -8.02 -12.07 -9.90
N ILE A 131 -7.63 -12.81 -8.87
CA ILE A 131 -7.91 -14.26 -8.77
C ILE A 131 -9.37 -14.57 -8.42
N THR A 132 -10.12 -13.61 -7.86
CA THR A 132 -11.53 -13.77 -7.52
C THR A 132 -12.50 -13.33 -8.63
N ARG A 133 -11.98 -13.03 -9.84
CA ARG A 133 -12.82 -12.71 -11.00
C ARG A 133 -13.67 -13.93 -11.39
N SER A 134 -14.96 -13.68 -11.61
CA SER A 134 -15.92 -14.70 -11.99
C SER A 134 -17.09 -14.06 -12.76
N PRO A 135 -17.99 -14.84 -13.38
CA PRO A 135 -19.19 -14.28 -14.01
C PRO A 135 -20.06 -13.45 -13.05
N ARG A 136 -20.09 -13.79 -11.75
CA ARG A 136 -20.78 -13.02 -10.71
C ARG A 136 -20.00 -11.77 -10.26
N HIS A 137 -18.68 -11.82 -10.35
CA HIS A 137 -17.77 -10.75 -9.95
C HIS A 137 -16.77 -10.44 -11.07
N PRO A 138 -17.21 -9.81 -12.18
CA PRO A 138 -16.34 -9.59 -13.34
C PRO A 138 -15.16 -8.64 -13.05
N ALA A 139 -15.29 -7.80 -12.02
CA ALA A 139 -14.23 -6.91 -11.55
C ALA A 139 -13.44 -7.47 -10.33
N GLY A 140 -13.74 -8.69 -9.88
CA GLY A 140 -13.20 -9.27 -8.65
C GLY A 140 -14.15 -9.14 -7.44
N ASN A 141 -14.00 -10.04 -6.46
CA ASN A 141 -14.77 -10.04 -5.22
C ASN A 141 -14.13 -9.07 -4.21
N TRP A 142 -14.33 -7.77 -4.45
CA TRP A 142 -13.70 -6.72 -3.65
C TRP A 142 -14.00 -6.77 -2.15
N PRO A 143 -15.20 -7.18 -1.66
CA PRO A 143 -15.42 -7.32 -0.22
C PRO A 143 -14.54 -8.40 0.39
N LEU A 144 -14.41 -9.55 -0.28
CA LEU A 144 -13.53 -10.62 0.19
C LEU A 144 -12.06 -10.19 0.17
N ALA A 145 -11.63 -9.55 -0.92
CA ALA A 145 -10.27 -9.03 -1.03
C ALA A 145 -9.96 -8.01 0.07
N PHE A 146 -10.92 -7.14 0.41
CA PHE A 146 -10.79 -6.15 1.48
C PHE A 146 -10.59 -6.83 2.84
N VAL A 147 -11.47 -7.77 3.21
CA VAL A 147 -11.40 -8.47 4.49
C VAL A 147 -10.09 -9.26 4.63
N LEU A 148 -9.69 -9.99 3.58
CA LEU A 148 -8.45 -10.77 3.59
C LEU A 148 -7.19 -9.90 3.64
N SER A 149 -7.27 -8.64 3.19
CA SER A 149 -6.15 -7.71 3.24
C SER A 149 -6.14 -6.87 4.53
N ALA A 150 -7.20 -6.88 5.33
CA ALA A 150 -7.31 -6.09 6.55
C ALA A 150 -6.75 -6.80 7.80
N PHE A 151 -6.28 -8.04 7.66
CA PHE A 151 -5.55 -8.81 8.69
C PHE A 151 -4.07 -8.47 8.68
#